data_AF-A0AAV6AXJ5-F1
#
_entry.id   AF-A0AAV6AXJ5-F1
#
_cell.length_a   1.000
_cell.length_b   1.000
_cell.length_c   1.000
_cell.angle_alpha   90.00
_cell.angle_beta   90.00
_cell.angle_gamma   90.00
#
_symmetry.space_group_name_H-M   'P 1'
#
loop_
_entity.id
_entity.type
_entity.pdbx_description
1 polymer ?
#
loop_
_entity_poly.entity_id
_entity_poly.type
_entity_poly.pdbx_seq_one_letter_code
_entity_poly.pdbx_strand_id
1 'polypeptide(L)'
;MPEADRNAELLSSLRRLVRGLSALFWGLPIALVVTVQTTIGRGDWLKSFGFAPMACVMALLFYGTILLGRFQSQERIWINALERARLIALVNLGLSPFLFFWSKVPGNMFFTVMMELLFLTLLAFLYLLNSVLARLAAMLPDETLRSETHLFTRLNQTILLIIIPALPIYFLIRGASTLPRIVVDMMLLFERGGAILQMMLLMLFLLLPVAMTMALLWKTKEVIMAGVFTHLGPEQPPRIN
;
A
#
# COMPACT_ATOMS: atom_id res chain seq x y z
N MET A 1 1.22 1.35 41.78
CA MET A 1 1.19 2.53 40.89
C MET A 1 1.85 2.36 39.51
N PRO A 2 2.87 1.50 39.24
CA PRO A 2 3.48 1.42 37.89
C PRO A 2 2.61 0.71 36.81
N GLU A 3 1.59 -0.06 37.20
CA GLU A 3 0.72 -0.77 36.25
C GLU A 3 -0.30 0.13 35.54
N ALA A 4 -0.85 1.12 36.25
CA ALA A 4 -1.82 2.05 35.69
C ALA A 4 -1.18 2.93 34.60
N ASP A 5 0.03 3.42 34.85
CA ASP A 5 0.79 4.24 33.90
C ASP A 5 1.17 3.44 32.63
N ARG A 6 1.63 2.19 32.79
CA ARG A 6 1.95 1.30 31.66
C ARG A 6 0.72 0.99 30.80
N ASN A 7 -0.44 0.76 31.42
CA ASN A 7 -1.69 0.51 30.69
C ASN A 7 -2.14 1.75 29.89
N ALA A 8 -1.98 2.96 30.45
CA ALA A 8 -2.29 4.21 29.75
C ALA A 8 -1.38 4.44 28.52
N GLU A 9 -0.08 4.13 28.63
CA GLU A 9 0.87 4.21 27.51
C GLU A 9 0.55 3.21 26.39
N LEU A 10 0.17 1.99 26.74
CA LEU A 10 -0.25 0.96 25.80
C LEU A 10 -1.51 1.39 25.05
N LEU A 11 -2.55 1.87 25.76
CA LEU A 11 -3.79 2.35 25.15
C LEU A 11 -3.56 3.55 24.21
N SER A 12 -2.69 4.49 24.61
CA SER A 12 -2.29 5.62 23.76
C SER A 12 -1.58 5.17 22.48
N SER A 13 -0.70 4.17 22.60
CA SER A 13 0.04 3.59 21.48
C SER A 13 -0.88 2.83 20.52
N LEU A 14 -1.81 2.03 21.04
CA LEU A 14 -2.83 1.32 20.24
C LEU A 14 -3.78 2.28 19.53
N ARG A 15 -4.20 3.37 20.19
CA ARG A 15 -5.03 4.40 19.55
C ARG A 15 -4.32 5.06 18.36
N ARG A 16 -3.02 5.35 18.48
CA ARG A 16 -2.20 5.88 17.39
C ARG A 16 -2.02 4.85 16.27
N LEU A 17 -1.85 3.58 16.61
CA LEU A 17 -1.77 2.47 15.66
C LEU A 17 -3.06 2.36 14.82
N VAL A 18 -4.24 2.36 15.45
CA VAL A 18 -5.54 2.33 14.77
C VAL A 18 -5.71 3.53 13.83
N ARG A 19 -5.30 4.73 14.24
CA ARG A 19 -5.32 5.92 13.38
C ARG A 19 -4.39 5.76 12.17
N GLY A 20 -3.22 5.16 12.35
CA GLY A 20 -2.26 4.89 11.27
C GLY A 20 -2.81 3.89 10.26
N LEU A 21 -3.37 2.78 10.75
CA LEU A 21 -4.05 1.79 9.92
C LEU A 21 -5.24 2.39 9.17
N SER A 22 -6.02 3.27 9.82
CA SER A 22 -7.14 3.96 9.17
C SER A 22 -6.68 4.93 8.09
N ALA A 23 -5.57 5.65 8.29
CA ALA A 23 -4.98 6.53 7.29
C ALA A 23 -4.51 5.74 6.06
N LEU A 24 -3.89 4.57 6.28
CA LEU A 24 -3.46 3.68 5.19
C LEU A 24 -4.64 3.04 4.47
N PHE A 25 -5.65 2.61 5.21
CA PHE A 25 -6.88 2.01 4.67
C PHE A 25 -7.61 2.98 3.73
N TRP A 26 -7.74 4.26 4.10
CA TRP A 26 -8.36 5.24 3.20
C TRP A 26 -7.39 5.79 2.15
N GLY A 27 -6.11 5.88 2.48
CA GLY A 27 -5.09 6.40 1.56
C GLY A 27 -4.89 5.52 0.33
N LEU A 28 -4.89 4.19 0.47
CA LEU A 28 -4.69 3.25 -0.65
C LEU A 28 -5.74 3.36 -1.77
N PRO A 29 -7.06 3.25 -1.51
CA PRO A 29 -8.07 3.35 -2.56
C PRO A 29 -8.12 4.75 -3.16
N ILE A 30 -7.94 5.81 -2.36
CA ILE A 30 -7.88 7.17 -2.89
C ILE A 30 -6.63 7.32 -3.78
N ALA A 31 -5.49 6.76 -3.41
CA ALA A 31 -4.26 6.79 -4.21
C ALA A 31 -4.49 6.13 -5.56
N LEU A 32 -5.11 4.95 -5.55
CA LEU A 32 -5.46 4.23 -6.77
C LEU A 32 -6.40 5.07 -7.65
N VAL A 33 -7.48 5.60 -7.09
CA VAL A 33 -8.47 6.40 -7.83
C VAL A 33 -7.84 7.66 -8.42
N VAL A 34 -7.07 8.42 -7.63
CA VAL A 34 -6.39 9.64 -8.10
C VAL A 34 -5.39 9.29 -9.20
N THR A 35 -4.56 8.25 -9.00
CA THR A 35 -3.55 7.84 -9.98
C THR A 35 -4.21 7.43 -11.32
N VAL A 36 -5.27 6.62 -11.24
CA VAL A 36 -6.01 6.15 -12.42
C VAL A 36 -6.73 7.30 -13.12
N GLN A 37 -7.40 8.20 -12.39
CA GLN A 37 -8.10 9.34 -12.99
C GLN A 37 -7.15 10.31 -13.69
N THR A 38 -5.99 10.59 -13.09
CA THR A 38 -4.96 11.45 -13.70
C THR A 38 -4.35 10.79 -14.94
N THR A 39 -4.18 9.46 -14.93
CA THR A 39 -3.61 8.71 -16.07
C THR A 39 -4.59 8.60 -17.24
N ILE A 40 -5.88 8.31 -16.97
CA ILE A 40 -6.93 8.15 -18.00
C ILE A 40 -7.40 9.51 -18.56
N GLY A 41 -7.02 10.63 -17.94
CA GLY A 41 -7.35 11.97 -18.43
C GLY A 41 -8.81 12.40 -18.23
N ARG A 42 -9.63 11.57 -17.59
CA ARG A 42 -11.08 11.78 -17.33
C ARG A 42 -11.39 12.61 -16.08
N GLY A 43 -10.39 12.98 -15.29
CA GLY A 43 -10.58 13.76 -14.05
C GLY A 43 -10.62 15.27 -14.29
N ASP A 44 -11.65 15.82 -14.95
CA ASP A 44 -11.75 17.28 -15.17
C ASP A 44 -11.81 18.09 -13.87
N TRP A 45 -12.43 17.55 -12.81
CA TRP A 45 -12.45 18.21 -11.50
C TRP A 45 -11.07 18.18 -10.79
N LEU A 46 -10.29 17.11 -10.96
CA LEU A 46 -8.94 17.00 -10.39
C LEU A 46 -7.95 17.93 -11.08
N LYS A 47 -8.14 18.24 -12.37
CA LYS A 47 -7.28 19.17 -13.13
C LYS A 47 -7.24 20.56 -12.48
N SER A 48 -8.33 21.01 -11.86
CA SER A 48 -8.41 22.32 -11.18
C SER A 48 -7.54 22.42 -9.94
N PHE A 49 -7.24 21.29 -9.28
CA PHE A 49 -6.40 21.24 -8.08
C PHE A 49 -4.91 20.98 -8.39
N GLY A 50 -4.54 20.86 -9.66
CA GLY A 50 -3.16 20.62 -10.08
C GLY A 50 -2.61 19.29 -9.56
N PHE A 51 -1.40 19.32 -9.00
CA PHE A 51 -0.75 18.14 -8.42
C PHE A 51 -1.16 17.87 -6.95
N ALA A 52 -1.88 18.79 -6.31
CA ALA A 52 -2.18 18.72 -4.88
C ALA A 52 -2.92 17.44 -4.45
N PRO A 53 -3.92 16.93 -5.19
CA PRO A 53 -4.63 15.71 -4.77
C PRO A 53 -3.69 14.51 -4.64
N MET A 54 -2.77 14.33 -5.58
CA MET A 54 -1.82 13.23 -5.54
C MET A 54 -0.84 13.39 -4.37
N ALA A 55 -0.30 14.61 -4.18
CA ALA A 55 0.61 14.90 -3.08
C ALA A 55 -0.05 14.69 -1.71
N CYS A 56 -1.30 15.14 -1.52
CA CYS A 56 -2.06 14.96 -0.29
C CYS A 56 -2.25 13.48 0.07
N VAL A 57 -2.55 12.65 -0.93
CA VAL A 57 -2.77 11.22 -0.71
C VAL A 57 -1.46 10.49 -0.42
N MET A 58 -0.38 10.82 -1.13
CA MET A 58 0.94 10.27 -0.82
C MET A 58 1.41 10.71 0.59
N ALA A 59 1.12 11.95 0.98
CA ALA A 59 1.40 12.46 2.31
C ALA A 59 0.56 11.73 3.38
N LEU A 60 -0.69 11.39 3.09
CA LEU A 60 -1.55 10.59 3.97
C LEU A 60 -0.99 9.18 4.18
N LEU A 61 -0.54 8.51 3.11
CA LEU A 61 0.11 7.20 3.19
C LEU A 61 1.40 7.27 4.02
N PHE A 62 2.24 8.27 3.76
CA PHE A 62 3.47 8.52 4.51
C PHE A 62 3.17 8.77 6.00
N TYR A 63 2.20 9.64 6.30
CA TYR A 63 1.75 9.93 7.67
C TYR A 63 1.25 8.66 8.38
N GLY A 64 0.51 7.80 7.68
CA GLY A 64 0.10 6.49 8.20
C GLY A 64 1.29 5.65 8.68
N THR A 65 2.37 5.58 7.89
CA THR A 65 3.60 4.85 8.28
C THR A 65 4.35 5.49 9.45
N ILE A 66 4.26 6.80 9.64
CA ILE A 66 4.84 7.49 10.81
C ILE A 66 4.07 7.09 12.08
N LEU A 67 2.73 7.07 12.00
CA LEU A 67 1.89 6.74 13.14
C LEU A 67 2.08 5.29 13.60
N LEU A 68 2.24 4.35 12.66
CA LEU A 68 2.56 2.95 12.97
C LEU A 68 3.89 2.82 13.74
N GLY A 69 4.90 3.63 13.39
CA GLY A 69 6.22 3.56 14.04
C GLY A 69 6.28 4.00 15.49
N ARG A 70 5.21 4.58 16.03
CA ARG A 70 5.11 4.89 17.46
C ARG A 70 4.66 3.70 18.30
N PHE A 71 4.17 2.64 17.68
CA PHE A 71 3.85 1.38 18.34
C PHE A 71 5.12 0.52 18.46
N GLN A 72 5.39 -0.03 19.65
CA GLN A 72 6.51 -0.96 19.91
C GLN A 72 7.86 -0.49 19.36
N SER A 73 8.30 0.72 19.74
CA SER A 73 9.59 1.33 19.30
C SER A 73 10.84 0.60 19.79
N GLN A 74 10.70 -0.49 20.56
CA GLN A 74 11.81 -1.32 21.01
C GLN A 74 12.10 -2.48 20.05
N GLU A 75 11.14 -2.87 19.20
CA GLU A 75 11.31 -4.01 18.31
C GLU A 75 12.04 -3.61 17.03
N ARG A 76 13.32 -4.02 16.93
CA ARG A 76 14.19 -3.66 15.80
C ARG A 76 13.65 -4.13 14.45
N ILE A 77 13.09 -5.33 14.41
CA ILE A 77 12.60 -5.96 13.16
C ILE A 77 11.40 -5.18 12.62
N TRP A 78 10.53 -4.70 13.50
CA TRP A 78 9.40 -3.84 13.19
C TRP A 78 9.82 -2.48 12.65
N ILE A 79 10.72 -1.80 13.35
CA ILE A 79 11.23 -0.49 12.94
C ILE A 79 11.88 -0.60 11.56
N ASN A 80 12.73 -1.59 11.33
CA ASN A 80 13.41 -1.79 10.04
C ASN A 80 12.41 -2.00 8.89
N ALA A 81 11.32 -2.75 9.13
CA ALA A 81 10.28 -2.95 8.12
C ALA A 81 9.52 -1.65 7.81
N LEU A 82 9.19 -0.90 8.86
CA LEU A 82 8.51 0.39 8.73
C LEU A 82 9.38 1.46 8.07
N GLU A 83 10.67 1.51 8.37
CA GLU A 83 11.59 2.47 7.76
C GLU A 83 11.72 2.23 6.26
N ARG A 84 11.83 0.97 5.83
CA ARG A 84 11.80 0.63 4.39
C ARG A 84 10.52 1.10 3.73
N ALA A 85 9.36 0.82 4.33
CA ALA A 85 8.06 1.25 3.80
C ALA A 85 7.95 2.79 3.76
N ARG A 86 8.46 3.47 4.81
CA ARG A 86 8.46 4.93 4.93
C ARG A 86 9.36 5.59 3.90
N LEU A 87 10.53 5.03 3.62
CA LEU A 87 11.43 5.51 2.57
C LEU A 87 10.72 5.46 1.21
N ILE A 88 10.10 4.34 0.86
CA ILE A 88 9.36 4.24 -0.41
C ILE A 88 8.15 5.18 -0.42
N ALA A 89 7.43 5.35 0.69
CA ALA A 89 6.35 6.33 0.78
C ALA A 89 6.84 7.78 0.56
N LEU A 90 8.03 8.12 1.07
CA LEU A 90 8.66 9.42 0.83
C LEU A 90 9.06 9.60 -0.64
N VAL A 91 9.61 8.55 -1.27
CA VAL A 91 9.89 8.55 -2.71
C VAL A 91 8.60 8.77 -3.51
N ASN A 92 7.51 8.06 -3.18
CA ASN A 92 6.21 8.25 -3.82
C ASN A 92 5.67 9.69 -3.66
N LEU A 93 5.86 10.28 -2.48
CA LEU A 93 5.50 11.68 -2.24
C LEU A 93 6.32 12.63 -3.12
N GLY A 94 7.64 12.42 -3.22
CA GLY A 94 8.50 13.21 -4.10
C GLY A 94 8.21 13.02 -5.59
N LEU A 95 7.76 11.82 -5.99
CA LEU A 95 7.42 11.50 -7.37
C LEU A 95 6.00 11.94 -7.76
N SER A 96 5.13 12.22 -6.78
CA SER A 96 3.72 12.60 -7.00
C SER A 96 3.49 13.75 -7.99
N PRO A 97 4.33 14.81 -8.08
CA PRO A 97 4.08 15.91 -9.01
C PRO A 97 4.28 15.51 -10.47
N PHE A 98 5.13 14.52 -10.75
CA PHE A 98 5.44 14.11 -12.12
C PHE A 98 4.26 13.46 -12.82
N LEU A 99 3.33 12.84 -12.08
CA LEU A 99 2.10 12.32 -12.66
C LEU A 99 1.24 13.44 -13.26
N PHE A 100 1.17 14.60 -12.58
CA PHE A 100 0.48 15.76 -13.10
C PHE A 100 1.20 16.34 -14.33
N PHE A 101 2.52 16.49 -14.28
CA PHE A 101 3.28 17.01 -15.43
C PHE A 101 3.21 16.10 -16.66
N TRP A 102 3.27 14.78 -16.45
CA TRP A 102 3.07 13.80 -17.52
C TRP A 102 1.70 13.94 -18.18
N SER A 103 0.63 14.18 -17.39
CA SER A 103 -0.71 14.40 -17.93
C SER A 103 -0.86 15.69 -18.76
N LYS A 104 0.03 16.67 -18.55
CA LYS A 104 0.02 17.97 -19.26
C LYS A 104 0.95 18.00 -20.46
N VAL A 105 2.08 17.31 -20.38
CA VAL A 105 3.10 17.24 -21.45
C VAL A 105 3.32 15.77 -21.84
N PRO A 106 2.31 15.14 -22.48
CA PRO A 106 2.47 13.77 -22.95
C PRO A 106 3.55 13.71 -24.04
N GLY A 107 4.37 12.67 -24.03
CA GLY A 107 5.44 12.44 -25.02
C GLY A 107 6.83 12.90 -24.60
N ASN A 108 6.97 13.61 -23.47
CA ASN A 108 8.28 13.84 -22.89
C ASN A 108 8.82 12.57 -22.19
N MET A 109 9.95 12.05 -22.66
CA MET A 109 10.53 10.80 -22.16
C MET A 109 10.87 10.86 -20.66
N PHE A 110 11.35 12.01 -20.16
CA PHE A 110 11.68 12.16 -18.75
C PHE A 110 10.43 12.02 -17.87
N PHE A 111 9.30 12.64 -18.23
CA PHE A 111 8.06 12.48 -17.47
C PHE A 111 7.49 11.07 -17.55
N THR A 112 7.65 10.38 -18.69
CA THR A 112 7.27 8.97 -18.83
C THR A 112 8.06 8.09 -17.87
N VAL A 113 9.39 8.23 -17.82
CA VAL A 113 10.25 7.48 -16.89
C VAL A 113 9.90 7.77 -15.44
N MET A 114 9.65 9.03 -15.07
CA MET A 114 9.24 9.38 -13.70
C MET A 114 7.88 8.78 -13.31
N MET A 115 6.93 8.75 -14.24
CA MET A 115 5.63 8.13 -14.03
C MET A 115 5.75 6.61 -13.90
N GLU A 116 6.53 5.94 -14.75
CA GLU A 116 6.81 4.51 -14.64
C GLU A 116 7.49 4.18 -13.31
N LEU A 117 8.49 4.97 -12.91
CA LEU A 117 9.15 4.84 -11.62
C LEU A 117 8.15 4.98 -10.46
N LEU A 118 7.24 5.95 -10.53
CA LEU A 118 6.17 6.12 -9.53
C LEU A 118 5.27 4.88 -9.42
N PHE A 119 4.87 4.28 -10.55
CA PHE A 119 4.07 3.04 -10.52
C PHE A 119 4.85 1.89 -9.87
N LEU A 120 6.13 1.74 -10.19
CA LEU A 120 6.99 0.71 -9.59
C LEU A 120 7.17 0.93 -8.08
N THR A 121 7.38 2.17 -7.65
CA THR A 121 7.53 2.52 -6.23
C THR A 121 6.22 2.43 -5.46
N LEU A 122 5.06 2.63 -6.10
CA LEU A 122 3.75 2.34 -5.51
C LEU A 122 3.53 0.84 -5.27
N LEU A 123 3.90 -0.01 -6.24
CA LEU A 123 3.84 -1.47 -6.07
C LEU A 123 4.83 -1.95 -5.01
N ALA A 124 6.05 -1.41 -5.00
CA ALA A 124 7.05 -1.70 -3.97
C ALA A 124 6.56 -1.26 -2.57
N PHE A 125 5.89 -0.11 -2.48
CA PHE A 125 5.26 0.33 -1.23
C PHE A 125 4.22 -0.68 -0.76
N LEU A 126 3.36 -1.18 -1.65
CA LEU A 126 2.35 -2.18 -1.32
C LEU A 126 3.00 -3.48 -0.82
N TYR A 127 4.08 -3.93 -1.46
CA TYR A 127 4.85 -5.10 -1.04
C TYR A 127 5.42 -4.94 0.38
N LEU A 128 6.03 -3.80 0.66
CA LEU A 128 6.60 -3.48 1.97
C LEU A 128 5.51 -3.31 3.03
N LEU A 129 4.38 -2.70 2.68
CA LEU A 129 3.25 -2.54 3.57
C LEU A 129 2.68 -3.90 3.99
N ASN A 130 2.56 -4.86 3.08
CA ASN A 130 2.16 -6.24 3.42
C ASN A 130 3.18 -6.90 4.38
N SER A 131 4.48 -6.65 4.19
CA SER A 131 5.51 -7.12 5.14
C SER A 131 5.33 -6.52 6.54
N VAL A 132 5.00 -5.22 6.62
CA VAL A 132 4.71 -4.53 7.88
C VAL A 132 3.47 -5.13 8.53
N LEU A 133 2.38 -5.37 7.78
CA LEU A 133 1.15 -5.95 8.32
C LEU A 133 1.35 -7.37 8.86
N ALA A 134 2.12 -8.21 8.17
CA ALA A 134 2.46 -9.54 8.68
C ALA A 134 3.23 -9.50 10.00
N ARG A 135 4.16 -8.54 10.16
CA ARG A 135 4.86 -8.34 11.43
C ARG A 135 3.93 -7.84 12.52
N LEU A 136 3.03 -6.91 12.19
CA LEU A 136 2.05 -6.42 13.13
C LEU A 136 1.13 -7.54 13.62
N ALA A 137 0.65 -8.40 12.72
CA ALA A 137 -0.18 -9.56 13.08
C ALA A 137 0.56 -10.58 13.95
N ALA A 138 1.88 -10.76 13.74
CA ALA A 138 2.69 -11.62 14.59
C ALA A 138 2.83 -11.11 16.04
N MET A 139 2.74 -9.79 16.26
CA MET A 139 2.76 -9.19 17.60
C MET A 139 1.40 -9.21 18.31
N LEU A 140 0.31 -9.46 17.57
CA LEU A 140 -1.03 -9.51 18.14
C LEU A 140 -1.31 -10.90 18.74
N PRO A 141 -2.14 -10.98 19.79
CA PRO A 141 -2.45 -12.24 20.49
C PRO A 141 -3.40 -13.17 19.70
N ASP A 142 -3.99 -12.71 18.60
CA ASP A 142 -4.98 -13.46 17.80
C ASP A 142 -4.31 -14.39 16.79
N GLU A 143 -4.42 -15.70 17.03
CA GLU A 143 -3.82 -16.75 16.19
C GLU A 143 -4.55 -16.92 14.83
N THR A 144 -5.85 -16.64 14.78
CA THR A 144 -6.61 -16.71 13.53
C THR A 144 -6.19 -15.59 12.61
N LEU A 145 -6.09 -14.37 13.14
CA LEU A 145 -5.58 -13.22 12.39
C LEU A 145 -4.16 -13.47 11.88
N ARG A 146 -3.30 -14.05 12.71
CA ARG A 146 -1.91 -14.35 12.37
C ARG A 146 -1.81 -15.30 11.18
N SER A 147 -2.48 -16.45 11.25
CA SER A 147 -2.45 -17.46 10.17
C SER A 147 -3.02 -16.93 8.84
N GLU A 148 -4.17 -16.23 8.88
CA GLU A 148 -4.76 -15.60 7.70
C GLU A 148 -3.85 -14.52 7.10
N THR A 149 -3.24 -13.68 7.94
CA THR A 149 -2.35 -12.60 7.51
C THR A 149 -1.11 -13.17 6.82
N HIS A 150 -0.55 -14.26 7.33
CA HIS A 150 0.58 -14.93 6.69
C HIS A 150 0.23 -15.46 5.29
N LEU A 151 -0.93 -16.10 5.13
CA LEU A 151 -1.36 -16.63 3.83
C LEU A 151 -1.61 -15.50 2.84
N PHE A 152 -2.40 -14.50 3.21
CA PHE A 152 -2.73 -13.36 2.34
C PHE A 152 -1.50 -12.53 2.00
N THR A 153 -0.61 -12.28 2.97
CA THR A 153 0.64 -11.58 2.70
C THR A 153 1.51 -12.36 1.73
N ARG A 154 1.69 -13.67 1.93
CA ARG A 154 2.53 -14.50 1.05
C ARG A 154 2.00 -14.55 -0.37
N LEU A 155 0.68 -14.75 -0.52
CA LEU A 155 0.03 -14.74 -1.82
C LEU A 155 0.18 -13.38 -2.50
N ASN A 156 -0.12 -12.30 -1.78
CA ASN A 156 -0.04 -10.95 -2.31
C ASN A 156 1.38 -10.55 -2.72
N GLN A 157 2.36 -10.88 -1.88
CA GLN A 157 3.78 -10.66 -2.17
C GLN A 157 4.28 -11.47 -3.35
N THR A 158 3.80 -12.71 -3.53
CA THR A 158 4.14 -13.54 -4.69
C THR A 158 3.64 -12.88 -5.98
N ILE A 159 2.39 -12.38 -5.98
CA ILE A 159 1.82 -11.66 -7.11
C ILE A 159 2.63 -10.39 -7.40
N LEU A 160 2.92 -9.57 -6.38
CA LEU A 160 3.70 -8.35 -6.55
C LEU A 160 5.14 -8.62 -7.02
N LEU A 161 5.77 -9.69 -6.54
CA LEU A 161 7.11 -10.10 -6.95
C LEU A 161 7.17 -10.54 -8.42
N ILE A 162 6.04 -10.99 -8.99
CA ILE A 162 5.92 -11.26 -10.43
C ILE A 162 5.67 -9.96 -11.20
N ILE A 163 4.76 -9.09 -10.73
CA ILE A 163 4.35 -7.88 -11.46
C ILE A 163 5.46 -6.83 -11.50
N ILE A 164 6.13 -6.57 -10.38
CA ILE A 164 7.17 -5.53 -10.25
C ILE A 164 8.27 -5.68 -11.31
N PRO A 165 8.87 -6.87 -11.56
CA PRO A 165 9.84 -7.05 -12.63
C PRO A 165 9.18 -7.22 -14.01
N ALA A 166 7.98 -7.77 -14.11
CA ALA A 166 7.31 -7.96 -15.40
C ALA A 166 7.04 -6.62 -16.12
N LEU A 167 6.65 -5.57 -15.38
CA LEU A 167 6.37 -4.24 -15.94
C LEU A 167 7.59 -3.59 -16.62
N PRO A 168 8.77 -3.40 -15.97
CA PRO A 168 9.92 -2.81 -16.61
C PRO A 168 10.46 -3.69 -17.74
N ILE A 169 10.39 -5.03 -17.61
CA ILE A 169 10.75 -5.93 -18.71
C ILE A 169 9.85 -5.68 -19.93
N TYR A 170 8.54 -5.57 -19.72
CA TYR A 170 7.60 -5.27 -20.80
C TYR A 170 7.90 -3.91 -21.46
N PHE A 171 8.18 -2.86 -20.69
CA PHE A 171 8.53 -1.54 -21.23
C PHE A 171 9.87 -1.56 -21.99
N LEU A 172 10.88 -2.26 -21.47
CA LEU A 172 12.18 -2.44 -22.12
C LEU A 172 12.06 -3.18 -23.45
N ILE A 173 11.29 -4.28 -23.48
CA ILE A 173 11.04 -5.05 -24.69
C ILE A 173 10.33 -4.17 -25.73
N ARG A 174 9.30 -3.41 -25.33
CA ARG A 174 8.56 -2.52 -26.22
C ARG A 174 9.44 -1.40 -26.80
N GLY A 175 10.43 -0.93 -26.04
CA GLY A 175 11.38 0.09 -26.49
C GLY A 175 12.55 -0.44 -27.33
N ALA A 176 12.76 -1.75 -27.37
CA ALA A 176 13.87 -2.36 -28.11
C ALA A 176 13.57 -2.47 -29.60
N SER A 177 14.47 -1.96 -30.44
CA SER A 177 14.34 -1.99 -31.90
C SER A 177 14.61 -3.37 -32.53
N THR A 178 15.27 -4.27 -31.81
CA THR A 178 15.61 -5.62 -32.28
C THR A 178 15.22 -6.67 -31.24
N LEU A 179 14.08 -7.32 -31.45
CA LEU A 179 13.61 -8.40 -30.59
C LEU A 179 13.81 -9.78 -31.26
N PRO A 180 14.19 -10.82 -30.50
CA PRO A 180 14.18 -12.20 -31.00
C PRO A 180 12.78 -12.59 -31.47
N ARG A 181 12.69 -13.40 -32.54
CA ARG A 181 11.39 -13.80 -33.14
C ARG A 181 10.42 -14.41 -32.13
N ILE A 182 10.92 -15.22 -31.19
CA ILE A 182 10.10 -15.83 -30.12
C ILE A 182 9.40 -14.77 -29.26
N VAL A 183 10.08 -13.67 -28.94
CA VAL A 183 9.52 -12.58 -28.14
C VAL A 183 8.46 -11.83 -28.95
N VAL A 184 8.71 -11.60 -30.23
CA VAL A 184 7.75 -10.98 -31.16
C VAL A 184 6.50 -11.85 -31.28
N ASP A 185 6.63 -13.16 -31.47
CA ASP A 185 5.51 -14.08 -31.59
C ASP A 185 4.67 -14.15 -30.30
N MET A 186 5.33 -14.14 -29.13
CA MET A 186 4.62 -14.06 -27.84
C MET A 186 3.90 -12.73 -27.65
N MET A 187 4.51 -11.60 -28.02
CA MET A 187 3.85 -10.29 -27.98
C MET A 187 2.65 -10.25 -28.92
N LEU A 188 2.79 -10.76 -30.15
CA LEU A 188 1.70 -10.85 -31.11
C LEU A 188 0.57 -11.76 -30.62
N LEU A 189 0.87 -12.88 -29.95
CA LEU A 189 -0.14 -13.75 -29.34
C LEU A 189 -0.87 -13.02 -28.20
N PHE A 190 -0.14 -12.27 -27.38
CA PHE A 190 -0.71 -11.46 -26.30
C PHE A 190 -1.55 -10.29 -26.82
N GLU A 191 -1.13 -9.62 -27.89
CA GLU A 191 -1.86 -8.55 -28.60
C GLU A 191 -3.11 -9.10 -29.30
N ARG A 192 -3.06 -10.31 -29.84
CA ARG A 192 -4.21 -11.02 -30.41
C ARG A 192 -5.30 -11.33 -29.39
N GLY A 193 -4.97 -11.43 -28.09
CA GLY A 193 -5.94 -11.55 -27.01
C GLY A 193 -6.91 -10.37 -26.90
N GLY A 194 -6.62 -9.26 -27.60
CA GLY A 194 -7.44 -8.06 -27.65
C GLY A 194 -7.14 -7.10 -26.50
N ALA A 195 -7.18 -5.80 -26.79
CA ALA A 195 -6.90 -4.75 -25.81
C ALA A 195 -7.78 -4.83 -24.55
N ILE A 196 -9.00 -5.36 -24.67
CA ILE A 196 -9.94 -5.54 -23.55
C ILE A 196 -9.42 -6.58 -22.56
N LEU A 197 -8.99 -7.76 -23.03
CA LEU A 197 -8.49 -8.82 -22.16
C LEU A 197 -7.23 -8.37 -21.42
N GLN A 198 -6.32 -7.68 -22.11
CA GLN A 198 -5.11 -7.12 -21.51
C GLN A 198 -5.45 -6.10 -20.41
N MET A 199 -6.37 -5.18 -20.68
CA MET A 199 -6.84 -4.19 -19.70
C MET A 199 -7.47 -4.88 -18.48
N MET A 200 -8.28 -5.92 -18.69
CA MET A 200 -8.90 -6.70 -17.61
C MET A 200 -7.87 -7.43 -16.77
N LEU A 201 -6.87 -8.06 -17.39
CA LEU A 201 -5.79 -8.74 -16.66
C LEU A 201 -4.96 -7.73 -15.86
N LEU A 202 -4.57 -6.59 -16.45
CA LEU A 202 -3.86 -5.53 -15.75
C LEU A 202 -4.67 -5.00 -14.56
N MET A 203 -5.97 -4.75 -14.75
CA MET A 203 -6.85 -4.35 -13.65
C MET A 203 -6.92 -5.43 -12.58
N LEU A 204 -7.13 -6.70 -12.95
CA LEU A 204 -7.23 -7.81 -11.99
C LEU A 204 -5.95 -7.94 -11.18
N PHE A 205 -4.79 -7.99 -11.84
CA PHE A 205 -3.49 -8.16 -11.19
C PHE A 205 -3.05 -6.94 -10.37
N LEU A 206 -3.57 -5.74 -10.66
CA LEU A 206 -3.32 -4.54 -9.87
C LEU A 206 -4.31 -4.41 -8.69
N LEU A 207 -5.60 -4.64 -8.95
CA LEU A 207 -6.67 -4.51 -7.96
C LEU A 207 -6.61 -5.60 -6.92
N LEU A 208 -6.26 -6.84 -7.30
CA LEU A 208 -6.22 -7.96 -6.37
C LEU A 208 -5.22 -7.70 -5.22
N PRO A 209 -3.95 -7.31 -5.45
CA PRO A 209 -3.04 -6.90 -4.38
C PRO A 209 -3.56 -5.79 -3.49
N VAL A 210 -4.18 -4.77 -4.08
CA VAL A 210 -4.73 -3.64 -3.33
C VAL A 210 -5.88 -4.09 -2.45
N ALA A 211 -6.82 -4.87 -2.99
CA ALA A 211 -7.97 -5.42 -2.27
C ALA A 211 -7.54 -6.34 -1.11
N MET A 212 -6.54 -7.21 -1.35
CA MET A 212 -5.98 -8.08 -0.30
C MET A 212 -5.33 -7.27 0.82
N THR A 213 -4.56 -6.22 0.47
CA THR A 213 -3.94 -5.33 1.47
C THR A 213 -5.00 -4.57 2.27
N MET A 214 -6.07 -4.12 1.60
CA MET A 214 -7.21 -3.45 2.23
C MET A 214 -7.93 -4.37 3.21
N ALA A 215 -8.18 -5.62 2.84
CA ALA A 215 -8.79 -6.61 3.71
C ALA A 215 -7.95 -6.86 4.97
N LEU A 216 -6.62 -6.96 4.81
CA LEU A 216 -5.69 -7.11 5.94
C LEU A 216 -5.67 -5.87 6.85
N LEU A 217 -5.63 -4.67 6.27
CA LEU A 217 -5.69 -3.41 7.03
C LEU A 217 -6.98 -3.33 7.84
N TRP A 218 -8.11 -3.67 7.24
CA TRP A 218 -9.41 -3.68 7.89
C TRP A 218 -9.45 -4.70 9.04
N LYS A 219 -9.14 -5.97 8.78
CA LYS A 219 -9.15 -7.03 9.81
C LYS A 219 -8.21 -6.71 10.97
N THR A 220 -6.98 -6.27 10.67
CA THR A 220 -6.00 -5.93 11.71
C THR A 220 -6.49 -4.78 12.58
N LYS A 221 -7.10 -3.75 11.97
CA LYS A 221 -7.69 -2.62 12.68
C LYS A 221 -8.83 -3.06 13.61
N GLU A 222 -9.74 -3.93 13.14
CA GLU A 222 -10.85 -4.45 13.95
C GLU A 222 -10.35 -5.23 15.17
N VAL A 223 -9.37 -6.12 15.00
CA VAL A 223 -8.79 -6.89 16.10
C VAL A 223 -8.12 -5.99 17.14
N ILE A 224 -7.39 -4.95 16.70
CA ILE A 224 -6.79 -3.99 17.62
C ILE A 224 -7.86 -3.18 18.37
N MET A 225 -8.93 -2.75 17.69
CA MET A 225 -10.02 -2.02 18.32
C MET A 225 -10.73 -2.91 19.36
N ALA A 226 -11.03 -4.16 19.04
CA ALA A 226 -11.60 -5.13 19.98
C ALA A 226 -10.70 -5.35 21.21
N GLY A 227 -9.38 -5.45 21.02
CA GLY A 227 -8.40 -5.50 22.10
C GLY A 227 -8.43 -4.26 23.00
N VAL A 228 -8.56 -3.05 22.43
CA VAL A 228 -8.69 -1.81 23.21
C VAL A 228 -9.97 -1.79 24.04
N PHE A 229 -11.11 -2.22 23.49
CA PHE A 229 -12.39 -2.22 24.20
C PHE A 229 -12.48 -3.28 25.30
N THR A 230 -11.85 -4.44 25.12
CA THR A 230 -11.79 -5.48 26.16
C THR A 230 -10.94 -5.07 27.36
N HIS A 231 -9.85 -4.33 27.16
CA HIS A 231 -9.06 -3.74 28.25
C HIS A 231 -9.76 -2.57 28.97
N LEU A 232 -10.83 -2.01 28.39
CA LEU A 232 -11.66 -0.95 28.98
C LEU A 232 -12.98 -1.49 29.58
N GLY A 233 -13.15 -2.82 29.67
CA GLY A 233 -14.31 -3.45 30.29
C GLY A 233 -14.42 -3.12 31.79
N PRO A 234 -15.65 -3.01 32.33
CA PRO A 234 -15.92 -2.36 33.61
C PRO A 234 -15.21 -3.08 34.77
N GLU A 235 -14.69 -2.31 35.71
CA GLU A 235 -14.26 -2.80 37.01
C GLU A 235 -15.27 -3.81 37.55
N GLN A 236 -14.78 -4.99 37.94
CA GLN A 236 -15.60 -6.01 38.59
C GLN A 236 -16.43 -5.35 39.70
N PRO A 237 -17.77 -5.48 39.72
CA PRO A 237 -18.53 -5.00 40.85
C PRO A 237 -18.03 -5.72 42.11
N PRO A 238 -17.92 -5.02 43.25
CA PRO A 238 -17.38 -5.60 44.48
C PRO A 238 -18.19 -6.86 44.80
N ARG A 239 -17.47 -7.97 45.02
CA ARG A 239 -18.06 -9.16 45.63
C ARG A 239 -18.46 -8.77 47.05
N ILE A 240 -19.73 -8.42 47.23
CA ILE A 240 -20.35 -8.30 48.53
C ILE A 240 -20.51 -9.74 49.03
N ASN A 241 -19.63 -10.12 49.97
CA ASN A 241 -19.85 -11.28 50.83
C ASN A 241 -20.80 -10.89 51.96
#